data_AF-A0A7K3KLP4-F1
#
_entry.id   AF-A0A7K3KLP4-F1
#
_cell.length_a   1.000
_cell.length_b   1.000
_cell.length_c   1.000
_cell.angle_alpha   90.00
_cell.angle_beta   90.00
_cell.angle_gamma   90.00
#
_symmetry.space_group_name_H-M   'P 1'
#
loop_
_entity.id
_entity.type
_entity.pdbx_description
1 polymer ?
#
loop_
_entity_poly.entity_id
_entity_poly.type
_entity_poly.pdbx_seq_one_letter_code
_entity_poly.pdbx_strand_id
1 'polypeptide(L)'
;MGAVTGFLSNYSGNVKAAFALWPAFSLLLTLPILAYLYHRDGRLRASSVVGTYLAVLYLLGIGCFTLWPLPDGTSGPGITYGIEPNFNPLGLIGNIREDGLRAVFELLFNVVFFMPLGFIAKRLLRLRLGTTVLLAFAVSLLVETAQLTGIFGMYPYAYRCFDVDDLITNTLGGGIGWLVAAALGQVLPDAPKPVETDRHPGFVRRCVALWIDLMLTGAGAVVLWSVIVAVQLFTAATSLPEAIRVVDSSDASSLTAWALLLTPAILFLVLETVVPWVNHGSTPGGAFVHMTCESHERTTGWRAAFYAARTLTLAALVALPWLALPFLLIFYAVARRMPYDYIP
;
A
#
# COMPACT_ATOMS: atom_id res chain seq x y z
N MET A 1 -14.98 27.56 -24.40
CA MET A 1 -14.06 27.59 -23.24
C MET A 1 -14.78 27.52 -21.89
N GLY A 2 -15.93 28.19 -21.68
CA GLY A 2 -16.63 28.21 -20.37
C GLY A 2 -17.10 26.86 -19.80
N ALA A 3 -17.56 25.93 -20.64
CA ALA A 3 -17.99 24.59 -20.18
C ALA A 3 -16.82 23.74 -19.64
N VAL A 4 -15.63 23.86 -20.26
CA VAL A 4 -14.42 23.14 -19.82
C VAL A 4 -13.87 23.73 -18.53
N THR A 5 -13.86 25.06 -18.38
CA THR A 5 -13.46 25.71 -17.12
C THR A 5 -14.43 25.44 -15.98
N GLY A 6 -15.74 25.41 -16.24
CA GLY A 6 -16.75 25.05 -15.22
C GLY A 6 -16.68 23.57 -14.81
N PHE A 7 -16.44 22.66 -15.76
CA PHE A 7 -16.17 21.26 -15.48
C PHE A 7 -14.91 21.11 -14.61
N LEU A 8 -13.79 21.73 -15.02
CA LEU A 8 -12.53 21.67 -14.27
C LEU A 8 -12.63 22.30 -12.87
N SER A 9 -13.46 23.32 -12.66
CA SER A 9 -13.66 23.88 -11.31
C SER A 9 -14.37 22.90 -10.38
N ASN A 10 -15.33 22.11 -10.89
CA ASN A 10 -16.06 21.10 -10.11
C ASN A 10 -15.16 19.94 -9.66
N TYR A 11 -14.16 19.55 -10.46
CA TYR A 11 -13.20 18.52 -10.09
C TYR A 11 -11.95 19.05 -9.39
N SER A 12 -11.77 20.37 -9.33
CA SER A 12 -10.58 20.98 -8.72
C SER A 12 -10.40 20.62 -7.25
N GLY A 13 -11.50 20.40 -6.52
CA GLY A 13 -11.48 19.91 -5.13
C GLY A 13 -10.91 18.49 -5.03
N ASN A 14 -11.41 17.57 -5.87
CA ASN A 14 -10.97 16.17 -5.90
C ASN A 14 -9.49 16.06 -6.28
N VAL A 15 -9.06 16.85 -7.27
CA VAL A 15 -7.66 16.94 -7.69
C VAL A 15 -6.78 17.43 -6.54
N LYS A 16 -7.17 18.52 -5.87
CA LYS A 16 -6.42 19.05 -4.71
C LYS A 16 -6.32 18.02 -3.59
N ALA A 17 -7.41 17.33 -3.26
CA ALA A 17 -7.41 16.27 -2.25
C ALA A 17 -6.45 15.13 -2.61
N ALA A 18 -6.50 14.64 -3.84
CA ALA A 18 -5.59 13.60 -4.32
C ALA A 18 -4.12 14.04 -4.21
N PHE A 19 -3.78 15.24 -4.69
CA PHE A 19 -2.41 15.78 -4.58
C PHE A 19 -1.96 16.05 -3.15
N ALA A 20 -2.87 16.44 -2.25
CA ALA A 20 -2.55 16.66 -0.84
C ALA A 20 -2.24 15.35 -0.10
N LEU A 21 -2.99 14.27 -0.39
CA LEU A 21 -2.79 12.96 0.21
C LEU A 21 -1.63 12.17 -0.43
N TRP A 22 -1.30 12.47 -1.69
CA TRP A 22 -0.36 11.72 -2.49
C TRP A 22 1.04 11.55 -1.87
N PRO A 23 1.68 12.56 -1.26
CA PRO A 23 2.99 12.38 -0.62
C PRO A 23 2.97 11.32 0.49
N ALA A 24 1.95 11.35 1.35
CA ALA A 24 1.83 10.42 2.48
C ALA A 24 1.59 8.99 2.01
N PHE A 25 0.63 8.79 1.09
CA PHE A 25 0.33 7.46 0.54
C PHE A 25 1.45 6.93 -0.34
N SER A 26 2.15 7.79 -1.08
CA SER A 26 3.31 7.36 -1.84
C SER A 26 4.44 6.92 -0.95
N LEU A 27 4.70 7.61 0.16
CA LEU A 27 5.68 7.16 1.14
C LEU A 27 5.31 5.76 1.67
N LEU A 28 4.02 5.54 1.97
CA LEU A 28 3.52 4.28 2.51
C LEU A 28 3.53 3.13 1.50
N LEU A 29 3.06 3.36 0.27
CA LEU A 29 2.75 2.31 -0.71
C LEU A 29 3.81 2.12 -1.79
N THR A 30 4.62 3.15 -2.10
CA THR A 30 5.62 3.05 -3.16
C THR A 30 6.68 2.01 -2.82
N LEU A 31 7.18 2.01 -1.58
CA LEU A 31 8.24 1.09 -1.17
C LEU A 31 7.82 -0.39 -1.23
N PRO A 32 6.65 -0.81 -0.69
CA PRO A 32 6.16 -2.19 -0.86
C PRO A 32 5.96 -2.60 -2.32
N ILE A 33 5.41 -1.72 -3.15
CA ILE A 33 5.19 -2.03 -4.57
C ILE A 33 6.53 -2.15 -5.30
N LEU A 34 7.48 -1.24 -5.06
CA LEU A 34 8.84 -1.34 -5.59
C LEU A 34 9.54 -2.61 -5.14
N ALA A 35 9.36 -3.01 -3.88
CA ALA A 35 9.89 -4.25 -3.38
C ALA A 35 9.33 -5.45 -4.15
N TYR A 36 8.01 -5.51 -4.35
CA TYR A 36 7.36 -6.57 -5.10
C TYR A 36 7.90 -6.65 -6.54
N LEU A 37 8.02 -5.49 -7.20
CA LEU A 37 8.59 -5.40 -8.54
C LEU A 37 10.04 -5.86 -8.56
N TYR A 38 10.83 -5.49 -7.54
CA TYR A 38 12.20 -5.93 -7.42
C TYR A 38 12.31 -7.44 -7.15
N HIS A 39 11.47 -8.01 -6.29
CA HIS A 39 11.43 -9.45 -6.04
C HIS A 39 11.17 -10.23 -7.33
N ARG A 40 10.20 -9.74 -8.12
CA ARG A 40 9.78 -10.38 -9.37
C ARG A 40 10.77 -10.18 -10.52
N ASP A 41 11.31 -8.96 -10.66
CA ASP A 41 12.09 -8.56 -11.84
C ASP A 41 13.60 -8.52 -11.58
N GLY A 42 14.00 -8.55 -10.31
CA GLY A 42 15.39 -8.58 -9.85
C GLY A 42 16.19 -7.30 -10.08
N ARG A 43 15.58 -6.30 -10.74
CA ARG A 43 16.16 -4.97 -11.00
C ARG A 43 15.06 -3.92 -10.92
N LEU A 44 15.36 -2.79 -10.30
CA LEU A 44 14.50 -1.61 -10.34
C LEU A 44 14.93 -0.70 -11.48
N ARG A 45 14.05 -0.50 -12.47
CA ARG A 45 14.23 0.53 -13.52
C ARG A 45 13.64 1.84 -13.03
N ALA A 46 14.18 2.98 -13.48
CA ALA A 46 13.61 4.30 -13.19
C ALA A 46 12.12 4.39 -13.61
N SER A 47 11.76 3.75 -14.73
CA SER A 47 10.38 3.63 -15.20
C SER A 47 9.46 2.90 -14.21
N SER A 48 9.98 1.90 -13.49
CA SER A 48 9.22 1.17 -12.47
C SER A 48 8.96 2.06 -11.25
N VAL A 49 9.93 2.91 -10.88
CA VAL A 49 9.77 3.87 -9.78
C VAL A 49 8.71 4.92 -10.13
N VAL A 50 8.84 5.57 -11.29
CA VAL A 50 7.88 6.56 -11.78
C VAL A 50 6.50 5.93 -11.98
N GLY A 51 6.45 4.75 -12.60
CA GLY A 51 5.20 4.03 -12.84
C GLY A 51 4.46 3.68 -11.55
N THR A 52 5.16 3.23 -10.51
CA THR A 52 4.55 2.99 -9.19
C THR A 52 4.05 4.27 -8.54
N TYR A 53 4.82 5.34 -8.58
CA TYR A 53 4.44 6.63 -8.00
C TYR A 53 3.16 7.19 -8.64
N LEU A 54 3.06 7.07 -9.98
CA LEU A 54 1.86 7.41 -10.75
C LEU A 54 0.70 6.43 -10.48
N ALA A 55 0.96 5.14 -10.29
CA ALA A 55 -0.06 4.16 -9.95
C ALA A 55 -0.70 4.47 -8.58
N VAL A 56 0.10 4.88 -7.58
CA VAL A 56 -0.42 5.32 -6.28
C VAL A 56 -1.29 6.57 -6.43
N LEU A 57 -0.85 7.57 -7.20
CA LEU A 57 -1.66 8.76 -7.49
C LEU A 57 -2.99 8.39 -8.16
N TYR A 58 -2.95 7.46 -9.12
CA TYR A 58 -4.13 7.00 -9.83
C TYR A 58 -5.12 6.28 -8.90
N LEU A 59 -4.65 5.38 -8.03
CA LEU A 59 -5.51 4.69 -7.06
C LEU A 59 -6.16 5.67 -6.07
N LEU A 60 -5.40 6.69 -5.62
CA LEU A 60 -5.97 7.81 -4.85
C LEU A 60 -6.98 8.60 -5.67
N GLY A 61 -6.70 8.80 -6.96
CA GLY A 61 -7.60 9.43 -7.92
C GLY A 61 -8.92 8.69 -8.02
N ILE A 62 -8.93 7.35 -8.10
CA ILE A 62 -10.17 6.57 -8.04
C ILE A 62 -10.96 6.95 -6.79
N GLY A 63 -10.37 6.82 -5.60
CA GLY A 63 -11.07 7.15 -4.35
C GLY A 63 -11.55 8.60 -4.27
N CYS A 64 -10.70 9.57 -4.61
CA CYS A 64 -11.06 10.99 -4.53
C CYS A 64 -12.13 11.38 -5.56
N PHE A 65 -12.10 10.84 -6.78
CA PHE A 65 -13.09 11.24 -7.80
C PHE A 65 -14.44 10.55 -7.60
N THR A 66 -14.44 9.33 -7.07
CA THR A 66 -15.68 8.56 -6.88
C THR A 66 -16.31 8.79 -5.51
N LEU A 67 -15.50 9.12 -4.48
CA LEU A 67 -15.94 9.29 -3.10
C LEU A 67 -15.69 10.70 -2.53
N TRP A 68 -15.23 11.72 -3.26
CA TRP A 68 -15.18 13.11 -2.75
C TRP A 68 -16.18 14.00 -3.51
N PRO A 69 -16.79 15.03 -2.88
CA PRO A 69 -16.66 15.50 -1.49
C PRO A 69 -17.50 14.73 -0.48
N LEU A 70 -16.93 14.53 0.71
CA LEU A 70 -17.63 13.97 1.87
C LEU A 70 -18.83 14.88 2.22
N PRO A 71 -20.03 14.31 2.46
CA PRO A 71 -21.21 15.08 2.75
C PRO A 71 -21.04 15.72 4.13
N ASP A 72 -21.21 17.04 4.17
CA ASP A 72 -21.20 17.82 5.39
C ASP A 72 -22.65 18.22 5.74
N GLY A 73 -23.13 17.77 6.91
CA GLY A 73 -24.44 18.14 7.46
C GLY A 73 -25.59 17.13 7.24
N THR A 74 -26.82 17.58 7.48
CA THR A 74 -28.08 16.81 7.30
C THR A 74 -28.83 17.19 6.01
N SER A 75 -28.31 18.15 5.23
CA SER A 75 -28.81 18.48 3.87
C SER A 75 -27.65 18.95 2.96
N GLY A 76 -27.64 18.55 1.69
CA GLY A 76 -26.63 18.96 0.70
C GLY A 76 -26.47 17.99 -0.49
N PRO A 77 -25.78 18.39 -1.58
CA PRO A 77 -25.46 17.49 -2.69
C PRO A 77 -24.47 16.40 -2.22
N GLY A 78 -24.95 15.17 -2.09
CA GLY A 78 -24.27 14.06 -1.40
C GLY A 78 -25.15 13.39 -0.32
N ILE A 79 -26.27 14.02 0.01
CA ILE A 79 -27.34 13.45 0.84
C ILE A 79 -28.48 13.11 -0.10
N THR A 80 -28.28 12.05 -0.87
CA THR A 80 -29.30 11.57 -1.81
C THR A 80 -30.33 10.78 -1.01
N TYR A 81 -31.26 11.50 -0.37
CA TYR A 81 -32.51 10.88 0.10
C TYR A 81 -33.32 10.45 -1.14
N GLY A 82 -33.14 9.21 -1.59
CA GLY A 82 -34.15 8.55 -2.42
C GLY A 82 -33.97 8.58 -3.94
N ILE A 83 -32.75 8.52 -4.48
CA ILE A 83 -32.57 7.99 -5.85
C ILE A 83 -32.35 6.49 -5.71
N GLU A 84 -33.24 5.70 -6.32
CA GLU A 84 -33.15 4.24 -6.28
C GLU A 84 -31.91 3.77 -7.06
N PRO A 85 -31.15 2.80 -6.52
CA PRO A 85 -30.05 2.15 -7.24
C PRO A 85 -30.49 1.63 -8.61
N ASN A 86 -29.69 1.89 -9.65
CA ASN A 86 -29.92 1.31 -10.96
C ASN A 86 -29.28 -0.09 -11.03
N PHE A 87 -30.13 -1.12 -10.99
CA PHE A 87 -29.71 -2.51 -11.18
C PHE A 87 -29.96 -3.04 -12.60
N ASN A 88 -30.49 -2.22 -13.51
CA ASN A 88 -30.84 -2.64 -14.86
C ASN A 88 -29.65 -2.43 -15.82
N PRO A 89 -28.96 -3.49 -16.27
CA PRO A 89 -27.83 -3.38 -17.20
C PRO A 89 -28.23 -2.92 -18.62
N LEU A 90 -29.52 -2.83 -18.92
CA LEU A 90 -30.05 -2.24 -20.16
C LEU A 90 -30.49 -0.79 -19.97
N GLY A 91 -30.36 -0.23 -18.77
CA GLY A 91 -30.65 1.18 -18.45
C GLY A 91 -29.89 2.14 -19.35
N LEU A 92 -28.64 1.79 -19.68
CA LEU A 92 -27.77 2.47 -20.63
C LEU A 92 -28.45 2.89 -21.93
N ILE A 93 -29.28 2.01 -22.52
CA ILE A 93 -29.96 2.28 -23.79
C ILE A 93 -31.08 3.32 -23.59
N GLY A 94 -31.78 3.26 -22.46
CA GLY A 94 -32.78 4.24 -22.06
C GLY A 94 -32.14 5.60 -21.81
N ASN A 95 -31.07 5.65 -21.01
CA ASN A 95 -30.34 6.86 -20.68
C ASN A 95 -29.75 7.54 -21.92
N ILE A 96 -29.16 6.77 -22.85
CA ILE A 96 -28.67 7.33 -24.13
C ILE A 96 -29.81 7.90 -24.98
N ARG A 97 -31.00 7.29 -24.94
CA ARG A 97 -32.16 7.77 -25.69
C ARG A 97 -32.74 9.05 -25.12
N GLU A 98 -32.68 9.21 -23.80
CA GLU A 98 -33.23 10.37 -23.07
C GLU A 98 -32.23 11.53 -23.00
N ASP A 99 -30.98 11.27 -22.60
CA ASP A 99 -29.94 12.27 -22.36
C ASP A 99 -28.96 12.44 -23.53
N GLY A 100 -29.07 11.61 -24.57
CA GLY A 100 -28.33 11.74 -25.83
C GLY A 100 -26.81 11.67 -25.66
N LEU A 101 -26.10 12.67 -26.23
CA LEU A 101 -24.65 12.72 -26.22
C LEU A 101 -24.05 12.84 -24.81
N ARG A 102 -24.79 13.37 -23.85
CA ARG A 102 -24.31 13.52 -22.48
C ARG A 102 -24.07 12.16 -21.82
N ALA A 103 -25.05 11.27 -21.87
CA ALA A 103 -24.92 9.90 -21.38
C ALA A 103 -23.78 9.16 -22.09
N VAL A 104 -23.60 9.34 -23.40
CA VAL A 104 -22.47 8.74 -24.14
C VAL A 104 -21.11 9.21 -23.59
N PHE A 105 -20.96 10.50 -23.30
CA PHE A 105 -19.71 11.02 -22.74
C PHE A 105 -19.47 10.53 -21.31
N GLU A 106 -20.51 10.45 -20.48
CA GLU A 106 -20.40 9.92 -19.10
C GLU A 106 -19.88 8.47 -19.13
N LEU A 107 -20.47 7.62 -19.95
CA LEU A 107 -20.04 6.22 -20.15
C LEU A 107 -18.61 6.13 -20.70
N LEU A 108 -18.27 6.96 -21.69
CA LEU A 108 -16.93 7.00 -22.28
C LEU A 108 -15.88 7.42 -21.25
N PHE A 109 -16.18 8.41 -20.41
CA PHE A 109 -15.25 8.86 -19.39
C PHE A 109 -15.00 7.79 -18.32
N ASN A 110 -16.01 7.00 -17.94
CA ASN A 110 -15.84 5.85 -17.05
C ASN A 110 -14.90 4.80 -17.65
N VAL A 111 -15.08 4.47 -18.94
CA VAL A 111 -14.14 3.60 -19.68
C VAL A 111 -12.71 4.16 -19.63
N VAL A 112 -12.52 5.42 -20.01
CA VAL A 112 -11.19 6.06 -20.04
C VAL A 112 -10.58 6.13 -18.64
N PHE A 113 -11.39 6.39 -17.62
CA PHE A 113 -10.95 6.49 -16.23
C PHE A 113 -10.42 5.17 -15.67
N PHE A 114 -10.94 4.02 -16.13
CA PHE A 114 -10.45 2.69 -15.73
C PHE A 114 -9.37 2.08 -16.65
N MET A 115 -9.08 2.69 -17.81
CA MET A 115 -7.97 2.24 -18.67
C MET A 115 -6.61 2.19 -17.96
N PRO A 116 -6.21 3.18 -17.13
CA PRO A 116 -4.95 3.11 -16.40
C PRO A 116 -4.87 1.89 -15.46
N LEU A 117 -5.97 1.47 -14.82
CA LEU A 117 -6.00 0.25 -13.99
C LEU A 117 -5.63 -0.98 -14.82
N GLY A 118 -6.22 -1.12 -16.00
CA GLY A 118 -5.90 -2.18 -16.96
C GLY A 118 -4.45 -2.18 -17.40
N PHE A 119 -3.93 -0.98 -17.71
CA PHE A 119 -2.55 -0.78 -18.12
C PHE A 119 -1.56 -1.18 -17.01
N ILE A 120 -1.82 -0.73 -15.77
CA ILE A 120 -1.02 -1.05 -14.58
C ILE A 120 -1.08 -2.56 -14.30
N ALA A 121 -2.26 -3.18 -14.37
CA ALA A 121 -2.43 -4.61 -14.16
C ALA A 121 -1.58 -5.44 -15.15
N LYS A 122 -1.54 -5.06 -16.44
CA LYS A 122 -0.70 -5.73 -17.44
C LYS A 122 0.79 -5.44 -17.23
N ARG A 123 1.19 -4.17 -17.12
CA ARG A 123 2.60 -3.76 -17.18
C ARG A 123 3.31 -3.90 -15.84
N LEU A 124 2.65 -3.46 -14.77
CA LEU A 124 3.20 -3.44 -13.42
C LEU A 124 2.98 -4.77 -12.73
N LEU A 125 1.78 -5.35 -12.79
CA LEU A 125 1.43 -6.59 -12.07
C LEU A 125 1.54 -7.86 -12.93
N ARG A 126 1.70 -7.74 -14.26
CA ARG A 126 1.75 -8.87 -15.22
C ARG A 126 0.54 -9.80 -15.16
N LEU A 127 -0.62 -9.26 -14.80
CA LEU A 127 -1.87 -10.00 -14.78
C LEU A 127 -2.32 -10.35 -16.20
N ARG A 128 -3.00 -11.49 -16.33
CA ARG A 128 -3.68 -11.88 -17.57
C ARG A 128 -4.94 -11.03 -17.76
N LEU A 129 -5.46 -10.98 -18.99
CA LEU A 129 -6.64 -10.18 -19.33
C LEU A 129 -7.83 -10.54 -18.41
N GLY A 130 -8.14 -11.83 -18.25
CA GLY A 130 -9.25 -12.27 -17.40
C GLY A 130 -9.12 -11.82 -15.93
N THR A 131 -7.93 -11.96 -15.34
CA THR A 131 -7.67 -11.48 -13.97
C THR A 131 -7.75 -9.95 -13.88
N THR A 132 -7.36 -9.25 -14.93
CA THR A 132 -7.44 -7.78 -14.99
C THR A 132 -8.88 -7.29 -15.09
N VAL A 133 -9.70 -7.95 -15.92
CA VAL A 133 -11.14 -7.69 -16.02
C VAL A 133 -11.82 -7.94 -14.69
N LEU A 134 -11.52 -9.06 -14.02
CA LEU A 134 -12.03 -9.35 -12.68
C LEU A 134 -11.59 -8.30 -11.64
N LEU A 135 -10.34 -7.86 -11.69
CA LEU A 135 -9.83 -6.80 -10.82
C LEU A 135 -10.56 -5.47 -11.07
N ALA A 136 -10.73 -5.07 -12.32
CA ALA A 136 -11.44 -3.84 -12.68
C ALA A 136 -12.91 -3.88 -12.23
N PHE A 137 -13.58 -5.01 -12.45
CA PHE A 137 -14.94 -5.24 -11.95
C PHE A 137 -14.99 -5.17 -10.42
N ALA A 138 -14.08 -5.84 -9.72
CA ALA A 138 -14.05 -5.85 -8.25
C ALA A 138 -13.78 -4.46 -7.67
N VAL A 139 -12.88 -3.67 -8.28
CA VAL A 139 -12.62 -2.29 -7.87
C VAL A 139 -13.84 -1.41 -8.13
N SER A 140 -14.48 -1.53 -9.29
CA SER A 140 -15.71 -0.79 -9.58
C SER A 140 -16.83 -1.16 -8.60
N LEU A 141 -17.03 -2.46 -8.35
CA LEU A 141 -18.04 -2.94 -7.40
C LEU A 141 -17.76 -2.45 -5.98
N LEU A 142 -16.50 -2.42 -5.55
CA LEU A 142 -16.12 -1.87 -4.25
C LEU A 142 -16.50 -0.39 -4.14
N VAL A 143 -16.25 0.40 -5.19
CA VAL A 143 -16.61 1.81 -5.25
C VAL A 143 -18.13 2.00 -5.20
N GLU A 144 -18.88 1.32 -6.05
CA GLU A 144 -20.35 1.40 -6.10
C GLU A 144 -20.96 0.95 -4.77
N THR A 145 -20.41 -0.10 -4.14
CA THR A 145 -20.86 -0.58 -2.82
C THR A 145 -20.56 0.44 -1.74
N ALA A 146 -19.37 1.06 -1.75
CA ALA A 146 -19.04 2.13 -0.82
C ALA A 146 -20.00 3.31 -0.99
N GLN A 147 -20.39 3.64 -2.21
CA GLN A 147 -21.36 4.69 -2.48
C GLN A 147 -22.76 4.33 -1.96
N LEU A 148 -23.25 3.13 -2.28
CA LEU A 148 -24.56 2.63 -1.86
C LEU A 148 -24.71 2.60 -0.33
N THR A 149 -23.63 2.21 0.37
CA THR A 149 -23.65 1.97 1.82
C THR A 149 -23.19 3.15 2.66
N GLY A 150 -22.93 4.32 2.06
CA GLY A 150 -22.47 5.47 2.85
C GLY A 150 -21.05 5.29 3.39
N ILE A 151 -20.13 4.79 2.56
CA ILE A 151 -18.77 4.37 2.94
C ILE A 151 -18.84 3.29 4.04
N PHE A 152 -19.50 2.18 3.73
CA PHE A 152 -19.65 1.02 4.62
C PHE A 152 -20.26 1.37 5.99
N GLY A 153 -21.28 2.22 5.99
CA GLY A 153 -22.01 2.63 7.19
C GLY A 153 -21.36 3.75 7.99
N MET A 154 -20.30 4.40 7.47
CA MET A 154 -19.76 5.63 8.05
C MET A 154 -20.80 6.77 8.02
N TYR A 155 -21.64 6.78 6.98
CA TYR A 155 -22.79 7.65 6.83
C TYR A 155 -24.09 6.85 6.89
N PRO A 156 -25.17 7.40 7.48
CA PRO A 156 -26.44 6.68 7.64
C PRO A 156 -27.27 6.61 6.34
N TYR A 157 -26.76 7.13 5.23
CA TYR A 157 -27.44 7.21 3.94
C TYR A 157 -26.49 6.86 2.78
N ALA A 158 -27.08 6.52 1.64
CA ALA A 158 -26.35 6.34 0.40
C ALA A 158 -25.64 7.64 0.01
N TYR A 159 -24.34 7.50 -0.24
CA TYR A 159 -23.43 8.58 -0.56
C TYR A 159 -23.62 9.10 -1.99
N ARG A 160 -23.88 8.18 -2.93
CA ARG A 160 -24.24 8.38 -4.34
C ARG A 160 -25.11 7.22 -4.82
N CYS A 161 -25.69 7.35 -6.02
CA CYS A 161 -26.47 6.27 -6.63
C CYS A 161 -25.53 5.16 -7.11
N PHE A 162 -25.89 3.91 -6.81
CA PHE A 162 -25.23 2.73 -7.36
C PHE A 162 -25.70 2.52 -8.80
N ASP A 163 -24.77 2.35 -9.74
CA ASP A 163 -25.08 2.13 -11.15
C ASP A 163 -24.36 0.90 -11.73
N VAL A 164 -25.14 -0.07 -12.22
CA VAL A 164 -24.61 -1.24 -12.92
C VAL A 164 -23.93 -0.85 -14.24
N ASP A 165 -24.35 0.23 -14.89
CA ASP A 165 -23.75 0.70 -16.14
C ASP A 165 -22.30 1.19 -15.91
N ASP A 166 -22.01 1.73 -14.72
CA ASP A 166 -20.66 2.11 -14.29
C ASP A 166 -19.79 0.88 -14.09
N LEU A 167 -20.32 -0.21 -13.51
CA LEU A 167 -19.60 -1.49 -13.43
C LEU A 167 -19.19 -2.00 -14.81
N ILE A 168 -20.08 -1.93 -15.79
CA ILE A 168 -19.83 -2.40 -17.16
C ILE A 168 -18.76 -1.55 -17.83
N THR A 169 -18.92 -0.22 -17.82
CA THR A 169 -18.00 0.72 -18.47
C THR A 169 -16.62 0.73 -17.83
N ASN A 170 -16.53 0.72 -16.50
CA ASN A 170 -15.24 0.64 -15.79
C ASN A 170 -14.53 -0.69 -16.05
N THR A 171 -15.27 -1.80 -16.08
CA THR A 171 -14.72 -3.12 -16.42
C THR A 171 -14.20 -3.16 -17.86
N LEU A 172 -14.95 -2.59 -18.81
CA LEU A 172 -14.53 -2.43 -20.20
C LEU A 172 -13.26 -1.58 -20.30
N GLY A 173 -13.19 -0.47 -19.57
CA GLY A 173 -12.00 0.37 -19.44
C GLY A 173 -10.76 -0.42 -19.02
N GLY A 174 -10.88 -1.23 -17.97
CA GLY A 174 -9.81 -2.13 -17.52
C GLY A 174 -9.36 -3.12 -18.60
N GLY A 175 -10.31 -3.68 -19.36
CA GLY A 175 -10.00 -4.56 -20.49
C GLY A 175 -9.24 -3.84 -21.62
N ILE A 176 -9.73 -2.67 -22.05
CA ILE A 176 -9.10 -1.86 -23.12
C ILE A 176 -7.70 -1.40 -22.69
N GLY A 177 -7.55 -0.91 -21.46
CA GLY A 177 -6.26 -0.51 -20.91
C GLY A 177 -5.23 -1.64 -20.91
N TRP A 178 -5.67 -2.86 -20.60
CA TRP A 178 -4.84 -4.06 -20.69
C TRP A 178 -4.40 -4.35 -22.13
N LEU A 179 -5.31 -4.25 -23.10
CA LEU A 179 -5.01 -4.47 -24.53
C LEU A 179 -4.00 -3.44 -25.04
N VAL A 180 -4.16 -2.17 -24.69
CA VAL A 180 -3.21 -1.10 -25.02
C VAL A 180 -1.83 -1.41 -24.45
N ALA A 181 -1.74 -1.83 -23.19
CA ALA A 181 -0.48 -2.22 -22.57
C ALA A 181 0.15 -3.46 -23.22
N ALA A 182 -0.66 -4.44 -23.63
CA ALA A 182 -0.21 -5.64 -24.31
C ALA A 182 0.37 -5.32 -25.70
N ALA A 183 -0.31 -4.47 -26.48
CA ALA A 183 0.18 -4.00 -27.77
C ALA A 183 1.52 -3.26 -27.62
N LEU A 184 1.65 -2.38 -26.62
CA LEU A 184 2.91 -1.68 -26.33
C LEU A 184 4.03 -2.63 -25.89
N GLY A 185 3.70 -3.71 -25.18
CA GLY A 185 4.65 -4.73 -24.73
C GLY A 185 5.29 -5.54 -25.87
N GLN A 186 4.69 -5.56 -27.06
CA GLN A 186 5.30 -6.15 -28.25
C GLN A 186 6.49 -5.33 -28.78
N VAL A 187 6.53 -4.03 -28.44
CA VAL A 187 7.61 -3.09 -28.84
C VAL A 187 8.66 -2.95 -27.75
N LEU A 188 8.26 -3.07 -26.47
CA LEU A 188 9.13 -2.93 -25.29
C LEU A 188 9.16 -4.24 -24.50
N PRO A 189 10.03 -5.20 -24.86
CA PRO A 189 10.04 -6.52 -24.23
C PRO A 189 10.31 -6.43 -22.72
N ASP A 190 9.54 -7.24 -21.99
CA ASP A 190 9.80 -7.56 -20.59
C ASP A 190 10.94 -8.57 -20.52
N ALA A 191 11.98 -8.25 -19.76
CA ALA A 191 13.01 -9.22 -19.44
C ALA A 191 13.31 -9.17 -17.94
N PRO A 192 13.11 -10.30 -17.26
CA PRO A 192 13.96 -10.63 -16.12
C PRO A 192 14.68 -11.96 -16.30
N LYS A 193 15.95 -11.97 -15.90
CA LYS A 193 16.77 -13.16 -15.61
C LYS A 193 16.55 -13.55 -14.14
N PRO A 194 16.75 -14.81 -13.75
CA PRO A 194 16.83 -15.19 -12.33
C PRO A 194 17.91 -14.33 -11.63
N VAL A 195 17.61 -13.84 -10.43
CA VAL A 195 18.53 -12.99 -9.67
C VAL A 195 19.10 -13.77 -8.50
N GLU A 196 20.42 -13.95 -8.54
CA GLU A 196 21.19 -14.48 -7.43
C GLU A 196 21.17 -13.50 -6.25
N THR A 197 21.32 -14.03 -5.04
CA THR A 197 21.39 -13.24 -3.83
C THR A 197 22.62 -12.32 -3.85
N ASP A 198 22.39 -11.01 -3.81
CA ASP A 198 23.45 -10.02 -3.86
C ASP A 198 24.05 -9.78 -2.47
N ARG A 199 25.38 -9.94 -2.37
CA ARG A 199 26.17 -9.70 -1.16
C ARG A 199 26.62 -8.24 -1.02
N HIS A 200 26.48 -7.43 -2.07
CA HIS A 200 26.82 -6.02 -2.08
C HIS A 200 25.65 -5.14 -2.53
N PRO A 201 24.50 -5.23 -1.82
CA PRO A 201 23.30 -4.49 -2.21
C PRO A 201 23.53 -2.99 -2.11
N GLY A 202 23.06 -2.27 -3.13
CA GLY A 202 23.02 -0.81 -3.16
C GLY A 202 22.16 -0.22 -2.03
N PHE A 203 22.36 1.07 -1.72
CA PHE A 203 21.66 1.76 -0.63
C PHE A 203 20.13 1.63 -0.70
N VAL A 204 19.53 1.92 -1.86
CA VAL A 204 18.07 1.84 -2.06
C VAL A 204 17.54 0.45 -1.73
N ARG A 205 18.25 -0.60 -2.15
CA ARG A 205 17.85 -1.98 -1.89
C ARG A 205 17.87 -2.32 -0.40
N ARG A 206 18.88 -1.84 0.33
CA ARG A 206 18.95 -1.95 1.80
C ARG A 206 17.81 -1.20 2.49
N CYS A 207 17.46 -0.01 2.01
CA CYS A 207 16.31 0.74 2.53
C CYS A 207 14.99 0.03 2.29
N VAL A 208 14.80 -0.56 1.11
CA VAL A 208 13.59 -1.33 0.78
C VAL A 208 13.48 -2.58 1.66
N ALA A 209 14.57 -3.33 1.83
CA ALA A 209 14.61 -4.49 2.75
C ALA A 209 14.21 -4.07 4.18
N LEU A 210 14.87 -3.04 4.72
CA LEU A 210 14.58 -2.52 6.05
C LEU A 210 13.12 -2.05 6.18
N TRP A 211 12.57 -1.38 5.17
CA TRP A 211 11.19 -0.92 5.21
C TRP A 211 10.19 -2.08 5.30
N ILE A 212 10.43 -3.16 4.54
CA ILE A 212 9.63 -4.39 4.64
C ILE A 212 9.75 -5.00 6.03
N ASP A 213 10.97 -5.11 6.56
CA ASP A 213 11.22 -5.66 7.89
C ASP A 213 10.51 -4.84 8.98
N LEU A 214 10.53 -3.50 8.89
CA LEU A 214 9.80 -2.60 9.79
C LEU A 214 8.28 -2.74 9.66
N MET A 215 7.75 -2.91 8.43
CA MET A 215 6.31 -3.17 8.25
C MET A 215 5.91 -4.53 8.84
N LEU A 216 6.74 -5.56 8.71
CA LEU A 216 6.52 -6.86 9.33
C LEU A 216 6.60 -6.78 10.86
N THR A 217 7.57 -6.04 11.41
CA THR A 217 7.65 -5.74 12.85
C THR A 217 6.38 -5.03 13.33
N GLY A 218 5.92 -4.00 12.62
CA GLY A 218 4.72 -3.26 12.96
C GLY A 218 3.45 -4.11 12.89
N ALA A 219 3.26 -4.86 11.81
CA ALA A 219 2.13 -5.76 11.66
C ALA A 219 2.12 -6.87 12.73
N GLY A 220 3.27 -7.51 12.98
CA GLY A 220 3.43 -8.51 14.03
C GLY A 220 3.14 -7.94 15.41
N ALA A 221 3.60 -6.71 15.68
CA ALA A 221 3.26 -6.02 16.91
C ALA A 221 1.73 -5.85 17.01
N VAL A 222 1.08 -5.26 16.00
CA VAL A 222 -0.39 -5.02 16.01
C VAL A 222 -1.18 -6.31 16.26
N VAL A 223 -0.76 -7.43 15.68
CA VAL A 223 -1.40 -8.73 15.94
C VAL A 223 -1.24 -9.13 17.42
N LEU A 224 -0.03 -9.04 17.97
CA LEU A 224 0.20 -9.34 19.39
C LEU A 224 -0.59 -8.40 20.31
N TRP A 225 -0.64 -7.10 19.97
CA TRP A 225 -1.47 -6.08 20.62
C TRP A 225 -2.93 -6.50 20.68
N SER A 226 -3.49 -6.89 19.53
CA SER A 226 -4.90 -7.28 19.42
C SER A 226 -5.23 -8.50 20.28
N VAL A 227 -4.29 -9.44 20.41
CA VAL A 227 -4.46 -10.63 21.26
C VAL A 227 -4.45 -10.24 22.74
N ILE A 228 -3.52 -9.39 23.18
CA ILE A 228 -3.45 -8.91 24.56
C ILE A 228 -4.75 -8.20 24.94
N VAL A 229 -5.22 -7.28 24.09
CA VAL A 229 -6.47 -6.54 24.31
C VAL A 229 -7.67 -7.49 24.30
N ALA A 230 -7.73 -8.45 23.38
CA ALA A 230 -8.82 -9.42 23.33
C ALA A 230 -8.89 -10.29 24.60
N VAL A 231 -7.74 -10.72 25.13
CA VAL A 231 -7.66 -11.46 26.40
C VAL A 231 -8.15 -10.58 27.56
N GLN A 232 -7.71 -9.33 27.63
CA GLN A 232 -8.16 -8.39 28.66
C GLN A 232 -9.69 -8.18 28.62
N LEU A 233 -10.26 -7.93 27.44
CA LEU A 233 -11.70 -7.79 27.25
C LEU A 233 -12.45 -9.06 27.63
N PHE A 234 -11.95 -10.24 27.23
CA PHE A 234 -12.55 -11.53 27.58
C PHE A 234 -12.55 -11.76 29.10
N THR A 235 -11.44 -11.48 29.80
CA THR A 235 -11.35 -11.60 31.26
C THR A 235 -12.18 -10.56 32.01
N ALA A 236 -12.48 -9.41 31.40
CA ALA A 236 -13.37 -8.40 31.98
C ALA A 236 -14.85 -8.79 31.79
N ALA A 237 -15.19 -9.39 30.65
CA ALA A 237 -16.56 -9.81 30.31
C ALA A 237 -16.98 -11.11 31.03
N THR A 238 -16.04 -12.02 31.27
CA THR A 238 -16.27 -13.19 32.11
C THR A 238 -16.01 -12.80 33.56
N SER A 239 -17.00 -12.94 34.43
CA SER A 239 -16.86 -12.71 35.88
C SER A 239 -15.98 -13.80 36.53
N LEU A 240 -14.72 -13.88 36.11
CA LEU A 240 -13.74 -14.84 36.61
C LEU A 240 -13.51 -14.57 38.10
N PRO A 241 -13.43 -15.63 38.93
CA PRO A 241 -13.11 -15.51 40.34
C PRO A 241 -11.86 -14.67 40.57
N GLU A 242 -11.87 -13.84 41.61
CA GLU A 242 -10.77 -12.93 41.98
C GLU A 242 -9.43 -13.66 42.15
N ALA A 243 -9.47 -14.96 42.48
CA ALA A 243 -8.31 -15.86 42.55
C ALA A 243 -7.57 -16.10 41.21
N ILE A 244 -8.19 -15.81 40.07
CA ILE A 244 -7.58 -15.91 38.72
C ILE A 244 -6.99 -14.56 38.27
N ARG A 245 -7.35 -13.46 38.95
CA ARG A 245 -6.76 -12.13 38.69
C ARG A 245 -5.41 -12.07 39.41
N VAL A 246 -4.39 -12.67 38.79
CA VAL A 246 -3.01 -12.78 39.31
C VAL A 246 -2.30 -11.42 39.42
N VAL A 247 -2.91 -10.34 38.92
CA VAL A 247 -2.28 -9.01 38.82
C VAL A 247 -3.27 -7.95 39.32
N ASP A 248 -2.84 -7.12 40.26
CA ASP A 248 -3.59 -5.95 40.70
C ASP A 248 -3.83 -4.98 39.51
N SER A 249 -4.94 -4.23 39.53
CA SER A 249 -5.32 -3.32 38.44
C SER A 249 -4.26 -2.28 38.09
N SER A 250 -3.48 -1.84 39.10
CA SER A 250 -2.34 -0.94 38.96
C SER A 250 -1.18 -1.60 38.21
N ASP A 251 -0.80 -2.82 38.61
CA ASP A 251 0.23 -3.64 37.97
C ASP A 251 -0.17 -4.09 36.55
N ALA A 252 -1.46 -4.34 36.30
CA ALA A 252 -1.95 -4.72 34.97
C ALA A 252 -1.77 -3.60 33.95
N SER A 253 -1.96 -2.35 34.37
CA SER A 253 -1.75 -1.18 33.51
C SER A 253 -0.28 -0.97 33.16
N SER A 254 0.63 -1.16 34.12
CA SER A 254 2.07 -1.01 33.93
C SER A 254 2.63 -2.13 33.05
N LEU A 255 2.20 -3.38 33.26
CA LEU A 255 2.56 -4.52 32.41
C LEU A 255 2.10 -4.33 30.96
N THR A 256 0.90 -3.76 30.76
CA THR A 256 0.39 -3.44 29.42
C THR A 256 1.25 -2.36 28.74
N ALA A 257 1.66 -1.33 29.48
CA ALA A 257 2.55 -0.28 28.97
C ALA A 257 3.95 -0.81 28.64
N TRP A 258 4.51 -1.70 29.46
CA TRP A 258 5.78 -2.35 29.17
C TRP A 258 5.68 -3.27 27.96
N ALA A 259 4.58 -4.03 27.84
CA ALA A 259 4.32 -4.81 26.64
C ALA A 259 4.31 -3.88 25.39
N LEU A 260 3.69 -2.68 25.48
CA LEU A 260 3.57 -1.66 24.40
C LEU A 260 4.93 -1.30 23.84
N LEU A 261 5.86 -1.06 24.74
CA LEU A 261 7.19 -0.65 24.39
C LEU A 261 8.06 -1.82 23.91
N LEU A 262 8.00 -2.96 24.62
CA LEU A 262 8.94 -4.06 24.42
C LEU A 262 8.60 -4.94 23.21
N THR A 263 7.31 -5.13 22.91
CA THR A 263 6.88 -6.02 21.81
C THR A 263 7.49 -5.63 20.46
N PRO A 264 7.37 -4.38 19.96
CA PRO A 264 7.98 -4.00 18.70
C PRO A 264 9.52 -4.05 18.76
N ALA A 265 10.14 -3.73 19.91
CA ALA A 265 11.59 -3.81 20.08
C ALA A 265 12.10 -5.26 19.99
N ILE A 266 11.41 -6.20 20.63
CA ILE A 266 11.74 -7.64 20.58
C ILE A 266 11.56 -8.15 19.15
N LEU A 267 10.45 -7.84 18.49
CA LEU A 267 10.22 -8.24 17.10
C LEU A 267 11.28 -7.67 16.16
N PHE A 268 11.68 -6.41 16.35
CA PHE A 268 12.77 -5.79 15.60
C PHE A 268 14.08 -6.56 15.80
N LEU A 269 14.46 -6.88 17.04
CA LEU A 269 15.66 -7.68 17.33
C LEU A 269 15.60 -9.08 16.71
N VAL A 270 14.45 -9.73 16.76
CA VAL A 270 14.25 -11.04 16.13
C VAL A 270 14.45 -10.94 14.61
N LEU A 271 13.75 -10.02 13.94
CA LEU A 271 13.81 -9.92 12.48
C LEU A 271 15.16 -9.40 11.95
N GLU A 272 15.79 -8.46 12.65
CA GLU A 272 17.04 -7.82 12.17
C GLU A 272 18.31 -8.49 12.69
N THR A 273 18.22 -9.32 13.73
CA THR A 273 19.40 -9.99 14.33
C THR A 273 19.27 -11.50 14.28
N VAL A 274 18.22 -12.07 14.85
CA VAL A 274 18.10 -13.53 15.02
C VAL A 274 17.82 -14.23 13.69
N VAL A 275 16.87 -13.72 12.91
CA VAL A 275 16.51 -14.30 11.61
C VAL A 275 17.70 -14.33 10.63
N PRO A 276 18.38 -13.20 10.33
CA PRO A 276 19.52 -13.23 9.42
C PRO A 276 20.70 -14.04 9.98
N TRP A 277 20.89 -14.11 11.31
CA TRP A 277 21.90 -14.98 11.91
C TRP A 277 21.71 -16.45 11.51
N VAL A 278 20.46 -16.93 11.48
CA VAL A 278 20.11 -18.31 11.10
C VAL A 278 19.99 -18.47 9.58
N ASN A 279 19.57 -17.43 8.85
CA ASN A 279 19.30 -17.46 7.40
C ASN A 279 20.42 -16.84 6.55
N HIS A 280 21.69 -17.15 6.83
CA HIS A 280 22.84 -16.74 6.01
C HIS A 280 22.88 -15.22 5.69
N GLY A 281 22.51 -14.38 6.65
CA GLY A 281 22.47 -12.92 6.54
C GLY A 281 21.22 -12.35 5.87
N SER A 282 20.21 -13.15 5.53
CA SER A 282 18.99 -12.66 4.90
C SER A 282 17.90 -12.44 5.95
N THR A 283 17.48 -11.18 6.12
CA THR A 283 16.23 -10.83 6.82
C THR A 283 15.03 -11.21 5.93
N PRO A 284 13.78 -11.23 6.42
CA PRO A 284 12.62 -11.48 5.56
C PRO A 284 12.53 -10.50 4.38
N GLY A 285 12.73 -9.21 4.63
CA GLY A 285 12.80 -8.15 3.62
C GLY A 285 14.02 -8.32 2.72
N GLY A 286 15.16 -8.71 3.29
CA GLY A 286 16.39 -9.03 2.55
C GLY A 286 16.18 -10.17 1.55
N ALA A 287 15.63 -11.30 2.00
CA ALA A 287 15.29 -12.45 1.17
C ALA A 287 14.28 -12.07 0.08
N PHE A 288 13.27 -11.27 0.42
CA PHE A 288 12.29 -10.78 -0.55
C PHE A 288 12.94 -9.95 -1.65
N VAL A 289 13.89 -9.09 -1.32
CA VAL A 289 14.66 -8.35 -2.33
C VAL A 289 15.96 -9.06 -2.71
N HIS A 290 16.10 -10.38 -2.55
CA HIS A 290 17.27 -11.18 -2.96
C HIS A 290 18.62 -10.63 -2.47
N MET A 291 18.72 -10.13 -1.24
CA MET A 291 19.97 -9.62 -0.65
C MET A 291 20.30 -10.30 0.68
N THR A 292 21.59 -10.34 0.98
CA THR A 292 22.10 -10.64 2.33
C THR A 292 22.75 -9.39 2.92
N CYS A 293 22.65 -9.22 4.25
CA CYS A 293 23.41 -8.21 4.97
C CYS A 293 24.87 -8.61 5.16
N GLU A 294 25.21 -9.89 5.02
CA GLU A 294 26.57 -10.39 5.15
C GLU A 294 27.35 -10.28 3.83
N SER A 295 28.24 -9.30 3.77
CA SER A 295 29.08 -9.05 2.59
C SER A 295 30.15 -10.11 2.33
N HIS A 296 30.60 -10.81 3.37
CA HIS A 296 31.58 -11.90 3.34
C HIS A 296 31.39 -12.78 4.57
N GLU A 297 31.96 -13.99 4.52
CA GLU A 297 31.95 -14.93 5.64
C GLU A 297 32.85 -14.42 6.78
N ARG A 298 32.38 -14.55 8.01
CA ARG A 298 33.06 -14.10 9.22
C ARG A 298 33.16 -15.22 10.24
N THR A 299 34.20 -15.18 11.08
CA THR A 299 34.27 -16.06 12.25
C THR A 299 33.20 -15.67 13.27
N THR A 300 32.80 -16.60 14.15
CA THR A 300 31.66 -16.41 15.07
C THR A 300 31.74 -15.13 15.90
N GLY A 301 32.93 -14.77 16.39
CA GLY A 301 33.14 -13.55 17.19
C GLY A 301 32.95 -12.26 16.37
N TRP A 302 33.56 -12.19 15.19
CA TRP A 302 33.40 -11.04 14.30
C TRP A 302 32.00 -10.94 13.71
N ARG A 303 31.35 -12.09 13.47
CA ARG A 303 29.95 -12.16 13.07
C ARG A 303 29.04 -11.57 14.16
N ALA A 304 29.26 -11.89 15.43
CA ALA A 304 28.53 -11.29 16.54
C ALA A 304 28.74 -9.78 16.63
N ALA A 305 29.98 -9.31 16.50
CA ALA A 305 30.28 -7.87 16.47
C ALA A 305 29.61 -7.15 15.30
N PHE A 306 29.59 -7.77 14.11
CA PHE A 306 28.90 -7.27 12.93
C PHE A 306 27.40 -7.09 13.18
N TYR A 307 26.73 -8.11 13.70
CA TYR A 307 25.29 -8.03 13.99
C TYR A 307 24.99 -7.01 15.08
N ALA A 308 25.81 -6.94 16.14
CA ALA A 308 25.64 -5.92 17.18
C ALA A 308 25.74 -4.49 16.60
N ALA A 309 26.77 -4.21 15.79
CA ALA A 309 26.95 -2.91 15.17
C ALA A 309 25.84 -2.58 14.16
N ARG A 310 25.43 -3.55 13.34
CA ARG A 310 24.32 -3.40 12.39
C ARG A 310 23.02 -3.09 13.12
N THR A 311 22.67 -3.88 14.13
CA THR A 311 21.44 -3.70 14.91
C THR A 311 21.43 -2.36 15.65
N LEU A 312 22.55 -1.95 16.25
CA LEU A 312 22.66 -0.62 16.87
C LEU A 312 22.49 0.51 15.86
N THR A 313 23.08 0.37 14.67
CA THR A 313 22.96 1.37 13.58
C THR A 313 21.51 1.50 13.11
N LEU A 314 20.82 0.37 12.91
CA LEU A 314 19.42 0.36 12.49
C LEU A 314 18.47 0.83 13.60
N ALA A 315 18.73 0.46 14.86
CA ALA A 315 17.96 0.95 16.00
C ALA A 315 18.12 2.47 16.17
N ALA A 316 19.33 3.00 15.99
CA ALA A 316 19.57 4.45 15.98
C ALA A 316 18.84 5.14 14.82
N LEU A 317 18.75 4.49 13.65
CA LEU A 317 17.97 4.99 12.52
C LEU A 317 16.47 5.06 12.82
N VAL A 318 15.92 4.06 13.50
CA VAL A 318 14.49 4.05 13.89
C VAL A 318 14.21 5.05 15.01
N ALA A 319 15.08 5.13 16.02
CA ALA A 319 14.89 5.99 17.18
C ALA A 319 15.16 7.48 16.89
N LEU A 320 16.15 7.79 16.06
CA LEU A 320 16.64 9.14 15.78
C LEU A 320 16.86 9.35 14.26
N PRO A 321 15.81 9.24 13.43
CA PRO A 321 15.94 9.21 11.98
C PRO A 321 16.57 10.49 11.41
N TRP A 322 16.27 11.66 11.99
CA TRP A 322 16.83 12.95 11.55
C TRP A 322 18.34 13.07 11.76
N LEU A 323 18.93 12.31 12.68
CA LEU A 323 20.37 12.31 12.92
C LEU A 323 21.06 11.19 12.14
N ALA A 324 20.51 9.98 12.23
CA ALA A 324 21.11 8.78 11.66
C ALA A 324 21.01 8.74 10.13
N LEU A 325 19.89 9.17 9.53
CA LEU A 325 19.69 9.09 8.08
C LEU A 325 20.67 9.97 7.31
N PRO A 326 20.87 11.28 7.62
CA PRO A 326 21.85 12.10 6.94
C PRO A 326 23.28 11.56 7.09
N PHE A 327 23.63 11.07 8.29
CA PHE A 327 24.93 10.46 8.54
C PHE A 327 25.17 9.24 7.63
N LEU A 328 24.21 8.31 7.57
CA LEU A 328 24.31 7.11 6.74
C LEU A 328 24.33 7.45 5.24
N LEU A 329 23.57 8.46 4.80
CA LEU A 329 23.58 8.93 3.42
C LEU A 329 24.94 9.50 3.02
N ILE A 330 25.51 10.38 3.85
CA ILE A 330 26.84 10.97 3.61
C ILE A 330 27.91 9.87 3.62
N PHE A 331 27.88 8.99 4.63
CA PHE A 331 28.83 7.88 4.73
C PHE A 331 28.75 6.98 3.50
N TYR A 332 27.55 6.57 3.08
CA TYR A 332 27.37 5.72 1.92
C TYR A 332 27.77 6.42 0.62
N ALA A 333 27.51 7.73 0.47
CA ALA A 333 27.92 8.49 -0.71
C ALA A 333 29.45 8.50 -0.90
N VAL A 334 30.21 8.57 0.20
CA VAL A 334 31.67 8.57 0.21
C VAL A 334 32.26 7.14 0.12
N ALA A 335 31.83 6.24 1.01
CA ALA A 335 32.44 4.93 1.19
C ALA A 335 31.83 3.82 0.31
N ARG A 336 30.64 4.05 -0.25
CA ARG A 336 29.82 3.06 -0.99
C ARG A 336 29.56 1.76 -0.20
N ARG A 337 29.70 1.80 1.12
CA ARG A 337 29.49 0.71 2.09
C ARG A 337 28.86 1.27 3.35
N MET A 338 28.25 0.41 4.17
CA MET A 338 27.74 0.81 5.47
C MET A 338 28.84 0.77 6.55
N PRO A 339 28.74 1.55 7.65
CA PRO A 339 29.77 1.59 8.69
C PRO A 339 30.10 0.21 9.26
N TYR A 340 29.07 -0.61 9.49
CA TYR A 340 29.21 -1.98 10.01
C TYR A 340 29.80 -2.97 8.99
N ASP A 341 29.84 -2.66 7.69
CA ASP A 341 30.44 -3.54 6.67
C ASP A 341 31.98 -3.59 6.79
N TYR A 342 32.60 -2.68 7.55
CA TYR A 342 34.04 -2.65 7.83
C TYR A 342 34.49 -3.60 8.94
N ILE A 343 33.54 -4.25 9.62
CA ILE A 343 33.87 -5.27 10.62
C ILE A 343 34.39 -6.52 9.87
N PRO A 344 35.60 -7.02 10.24
CA PRO A 344 36.27 -8.15 9.59
C PRO A 344 35.46 -9.43 9.51
#